data_AF-M4E2X3-F1
#
_entry.id   AF-M4E2X3-F1
#
_cell.length_a   1.000
_cell.length_b   1.000
_cell.length_c   1.000
_cell.angle_alpha   90.00
_cell.angle_beta   90.00
_cell.angle_gamma   90.00
#
_symmetry.space_group_name_H-M   'P 1'
#
loop_
_entity.id
_entity.type
_entity.pdbx_description
1 polymer ?
#
loop_
_entity_poly.entity_id
_entity_poly.type
_entity_poly.pdbx_seq_one_letter_code
_entity_poly.pdbx_strand_id
1 'polypeptide(L)' 'MTPYVSKNPREAFLNYRDVDIGTSLNSTYEEGKVYGVKYFKNNFERLVSVKSRVDPDNFFRYEQSIPVPSSH' A
#
# COMPACT_ATOMS: atom_id res chain seq x y z
N MET A 1 14.38 15.36 3.48
CA MET A 1 12.98 15.65 3.90
C MET A 1 12.71 17.13 3.66
N THR A 2 11.60 17.46 3.00
CA THR A 2 11.19 18.85 2.79
C THR A 2 10.45 19.38 4.02
N PRO A 3 10.68 20.62 4.47
CA PRO A 3 9.94 21.21 5.57
C PRO A 3 8.47 21.50 5.19
N TYR A 4 7.60 21.64 6.19
CA TYR A 4 6.18 22.06 6.08
C TYR A 4 5.19 21.09 5.40
N VAL A 5 5.53 19.82 5.25
CA VAL A 5 4.62 18.77 4.77
C VAL A 5 4.18 17.83 5.90
N SER A 6 3.17 17.00 5.64
CA SER A 6 2.74 15.95 6.57
C SER A 6 3.90 15.00 6.91
N LYS A 7 3.88 14.47 8.14
CA LYS A 7 4.89 13.55 8.67
C LYS A 7 4.23 12.50 9.54
N ASN A 8 4.78 11.29 9.51
CA ASN A 8 4.35 10.13 10.29
C ASN A 8 2.86 9.72 10.10
N PRO A 9 2.43 9.35 8.88
CA PRO A 9 3.21 9.20 7.65
C PRO A 9 3.29 10.51 6.84
N ARG A 10 4.26 10.59 5.92
CA ARG A 10 4.21 11.58 4.84
C ARG A 10 3.12 11.14 3.88
N GLU A 11 1.99 11.84 3.92
CA GLU A 11 0.77 11.48 3.23
C GLU A 11 0.90 11.67 1.71
N ALA A 12 0.19 10.84 0.96
CA ALA A 12 0.12 10.88 -0.49
C ALA A 12 -1.32 10.63 -0.95
N PHE A 13 -1.65 11.04 -2.17
CA PHE A 13 -2.96 10.80 -2.76
C PHE A 13 -2.85 9.85 -3.95
N LEU A 14 -3.56 8.72 -3.91
CA LEU A 14 -3.41 7.63 -4.88
C LEU A 14 -3.60 8.07 -6.34
N ASN A 15 -4.51 9.01 -6.60
CA ASN A 15 -4.77 9.47 -7.97
C ASN A 15 -3.63 10.31 -8.55
N TYR A 16 -2.72 10.83 -7.71
CA TYR A 16 -1.42 11.35 -8.13
C TYR A 16 -0.36 10.30 -7.82
N ARG A 17 -0.33 9.25 -8.65
CA ARG A 17 0.60 8.12 -8.47
C ARG A 17 2.05 8.62 -8.42
N ASP A 18 2.74 8.24 -7.36
CA ASP A 18 4.14 8.54 -7.11
C ASP A 18 4.86 7.21 -6.89
N VAL A 19 5.74 6.83 -7.81
CA VAL A 19 6.48 5.55 -7.73
C VAL A 19 7.64 5.65 -6.73
N ASP A 20 8.12 6.88 -6.45
CA ASP A 20 9.27 7.15 -5.59
C ASP A 20 8.94 6.94 -4.10
N ILE A 21 7.65 6.90 -3.72
CA ILE A 21 7.25 6.60 -2.33
C ILE A 21 7.26 5.10 -1.99
N GLY A 22 7.58 4.24 -2.95
CA GLY A 22 7.80 2.81 -2.77
C GLY A 22 7.08 1.95 -3.81
N THR A 23 7.63 0.79 -4.12
CA THR A 23 7.04 -0.20 -5.02
C THR A 23 7.13 -1.58 -4.38
N SER A 24 6.27 -2.49 -4.81
CA SER A 24 6.34 -3.89 -4.43
C SER A 24 6.66 -4.76 -5.65
N LEU A 25 7.69 -5.59 -5.52
CA LEU A 25 8.07 -6.56 -6.53
C LEU A 25 7.38 -7.90 -6.28
N ASN A 26 7.27 -8.27 -4.99
CA ASN A 26 6.78 -9.58 -4.56
C ASN A 26 5.34 -9.53 -4.02
N SER A 27 4.69 -8.35 -4.03
CA SER A 27 3.36 -8.11 -3.47
C SER A 27 3.23 -8.51 -1.99
N THR A 28 4.32 -8.43 -1.22
CA THR A 28 4.32 -8.75 0.22
C THR A 28 3.64 -7.65 1.03
N TYR A 29 3.14 -8.03 2.21
CA TYR A 29 2.50 -7.08 3.12
C TYR A 29 3.47 -5.96 3.53
N GLU A 30 4.73 -6.31 3.83
CA GLU A 30 5.77 -5.39 4.30
C GLU A 30 6.14 -4.37 3.21
N GLU A 31 6.36 -4.81 1.98
CA GLU A 31 6.61 -3.93 0.84
C GLU A 31 5.40 -3.01 0.60
N GLY A 32 4.19 -3.59 0.61
CA GLY A 32 2.95 -2.85 0.40
C GLY A 32 2.65 -1.80 1.45
N LYS A 33 3.02 -2.06 2.71
CA LYS A 33 2.80 -1.16 3.84
C LYS A 33 3.57 0.16 3.69
N VAL A 34 4.75 0.15 3.05
CA VAL A 34 5.61 1.33 2.88
C VAL A 34 4.90 2.48 2.18
N TYR A 35 4.14 2.20 1.11
CA TYR A 35 3.35 3.19 0.39
C TYR A 35 1.87 3.18 0.81
N GLY A 36 1.33 2.02 1.20
CA GLY A 36 -0.09 1.85 1.55
C GLY A 36 -0.53 2.75 2.71
N VAL A 37 0.29 2.88 3.76
CA VAL A 37 -0.05 3.77 4.90
C VAL A 37 0.03 5.26 4.53
N LYS A 38 0.83 5.63 3.53
CA LYS A 38 0.91 7.01 3.02
C LYS A 38 -0.36 7.40 2.27
N TYR A 39 -0.93 6.47 1.51
CA TYR A 39 -2.17 6.67 0.76
C TYR A 39 -3.43 6.55 1.63
N PHE A 40 -3.47 5.56 2.53
CA PHE A 40 -4.71 5.16 3.19
C PHE A 40 -4.70 5.31 4.71
N LYS A 41 -3.56 5.67 5.32
CA LYS A 41 -3.41 5.78 6.78
C LYS A 41 -3.91 4.50 7.46
N ASN A 42 -4.77 4.65 8.48
CA ASN A 42 -5.38 3.57 9.25
C ASN A 42 -6.36 2.71 8.42
N ASN A 43 -6.79 3.15 7.24
CA ASN A 43 -7.68 2.36 6.38
C ASN A 43 -6.95 1.24 5.65
N PHE A 44 -5.61 1.27 5.62
CA PHE A 44 -4.80 0.27 4.90
C PHE A 44 -5.12 -1.16 5.34
N GLU A 45 -5.21 -1.43 6.66
CA GLU A 45 -5.48 -2.78 7.18
C GLU A 45 -6.85 -3.32 6.74
N ARG A 46 -7.86 -2.44 6.69
CA ARG A 46 -9.20 -2.82 6.20
C ARG A 46 -9.15 -3.14 4.71
N LEU A 47 -8.39 -2.39 3.92
CA LEU A 47 -8.22 -2.64 2.48
C LEU A 47 -7.51 -3.96 2.22
N VAL A 48 -6.44 -4.26 2.98
CA VAL A 48 -5.76 -5.56 2.93
C VAL A 48 -6.74 -6.69 3.23
N SER A 49 -7.54 -6.58 4.30
CA SER A 49 -8.55 -7.59 4.64
C SER A 49 -9.60 -7.80 3.53
N VAL A 50 -10.07 -6.72 2.89
CA VAL A 50 -10.98 -6.83 1.76
C VAL A 50 -10.30 -7.50 0.57
N LYS A 51 -9.10 -7.05 0.20
CA LYS A 51 -8.31 -7.59 -0.91
C LYS A 51 -8.09 -9.10 -0.75
N SER A 52 -7.68 -9.55 0.43
CA SER A 52 -7.49 -10.97 0.74
C SER A 52 -8.74 -11.83 0.58
N ARG A 53 -9.95 -11.26 0.78
CA ARG A 53 -11.21 -11.99 0.64
C ARG A 53 -11.70 -12.04 -0.81
N VAL A 54 -11.51 -10.95 -1.56
CA VAL A 54 -12.07 -10.79 -2.91
C VAL A 54 -11.12 -11.24 -4.02
N ASP A 55 -9.81 -11.24 -3.75
CA ASP A 55 -8.77 -11.65 -4.69
C ASP A 55 -7.61 -12.34 -3.95
N PRO A 56 -7.84 -13.57 -3.42
CA PRO A 56 -6.85 -14.30 -2.62
C PRO A 56 -5.59 -14.70 -3.40
N ASP A 57 -5.71 -14.95 -4.70
CA ASP A 57 -4.57 -15.28 -5.58
C ASP A 57 -3.80 -14.04 -6.05
N ASN A 58 -4.25 -12.85 -5.63
CA ASN A 58 -3.69 -11.56 -5.98
C ASN A 58 -3.53 -11.38 -7.51
N PHE A 59 -4.56 -11.73 -8.26
CA PHE A 59 -4.58 -11.61 -9.73
C PHE A 59 -4.57 -10.15 -10.17
N PHE A 60 -5.36 -9.30 -9.52
CA PHE A 60 -5.42 -7.87 -9.81
C PHE A 60 -4.32 -7.11 -9.07
N ARG A 61 -3.11 -7.10 -9.64
CA ARG A 61 -1.92 -6.49 -9.02
C ARG A 61 -1.16 -5.56 -9.96
N TYR A 62 -0.45 -4.62 -9.36
CA TYR A 62 0.51 -3.72 -10.02
C TYR A 62 1.57 -3.28 -8.98
N GLU A 63 2.51 -2.43 -9.37
CA GLU A 63 3.69 -2.05 -8.57
C GLU A 63 3.34 -1.42 -7.20
N GLN A 64 2.13 -0.89 -7.03
CA GLN A 64 1.63 -0.35 -5.75
C GLN A 64 0.23 -0.86 -5.38
N SER A 65 -0.13 -2.08 -5.79
CA SER A 65 -1.42 -2.68 -5.39
C SER A 65 -1.47 -3.04 -3.91
N ILE A 66 -2.67 -3.06 -3.31
CA ILE A 66 -2.87 -3.60 -1.97
C ILE A 66 -2.37 -5.06 -1.94
N PRO A 67 -1.48 -5.44 -1.02
CA PRO A 67 -0.93 -6.78 -0.94
C PRO A 67 -1.94 -7.78 -0.36
N VAL A 68 -1.70 -9.07 -0.61
CA VAL A 68 -2.39 -10.17 0.07
C VAL A 68 -1.39 -10.79 1.04
N PRO A 69 -1.66 -10.81 2.37
CA PRO A 69 -0.78 -11.47 3.33
C PRO A 69 -0.75 -12.97 3.05
N SER A 70 0.43 -13.58 3.14
CA SER A 70 0.58 -15.03 3.06
C SER A 70 -0.23 -15.69 4.17
N SER A 71 -1.11 -16.61 3.82
CA SER A 71 -1.78 -17.50 4.77
C SER A 71 -0.78 -18.51 5.31
N HIS A 72 -0.14 -18.19 6.43
CA HIS A 72 0.54 -19.17 7.28
C HIS A 72 -0.38 -19.60 8.42
#